data_AF-A0A076LNG3-F1
#
_entry.id   AF-A0A076LNG3-F1
#
_cell.length_a   1.000
_cell.length_b   1.000
_cell.length_c   1.000
_cell.angle_alpha   90.00
_cell.angle_beta   90.00
_cell.angle_gamma   90.00
#
_symmetry.space_group_name_H-M   'P 1'
#
loop_
_entity.id
_entity.type
_entity.pdbx_description
1 polymer ?
#
loop_
_entity_poly.entity_id
_entity_poly.type
_entity_poly.pdbx_seq_one_letter_code
_entity_poly.pdbx_strand_id
1 'polypeptide(L)'
;MDKRRRHLLKLGLAAGGGAVFAAGYASTVRHAARGVTQGSAGEPTRSAQFGNALQPELRIDGVGRLTVNPQQRLANGMCFGCWTLCGVRLGIDNNSKRILRIGGNPYHPLSQQQQIPYVTPLAQAWRSLAGEAGLAGRSTACARGNAMLEIRESPYRITQPMKRVGKRGEGRW
;
A
#
# COMPACT_ATOMS: atom_id res chain seq x y z
N MET A 1 26.36 21.09 55.91
CA MET A 1 25.24 21.06 54.94
C MET A 1 23.92 21.03 55.72
N ASP A 2 23.08 22.04 55.56
CA ASP A 2 21.78 22.13 56.27
C ASP A 2 20.85 20.98 55.83
N LYS A 3 20.36 20.21 56.81
CA LYS A 3 19.46 19.06 56.59
C LYS A 3 18.15 19.50 55.91
N ARG A 4 17.64 20.70 56.20
CA ARG A 4 16.39 21.22 55.60
C ARG A 4 16.53 21.45 54.10
N ARG A 5 17.62 22.09 53.66
CA ARG A 5 17.93 22.29 52.23
C ARG A 5 18.09 20.97 51.47
N ARG A 6 18.73 19.97 52.09
CA ARG A 6 18.87 18.62 51.49
C ARG A 6 17.51 17.93 51.33
N HIS A 7 16.61 18.06 52.29
CA HIS A 7 15.26 17.50 52.19
C HIS A 7 14.42 18.18 51.09
N LEU A 8 14.51 19.52 50.98
CA LEU A 8 13.83 20.27 49.91
C LEU A 8 14.31 19.85 48.51
N LEU A 9 15.62 19.66 48.31
CA LEU A 9 16.16 19.21 47.03
C LEU A 9 15.73 17.78 46.67
N LYS A 10 15.74 16.86 47.65
CA LYS A 10 15.25 15.49 47.45
C LYS A 10 13.77 15.46 47.09
N LEU A 11 12.95 16.28 47.77
CA LEU A 11 11.53 16.39 47.50
C LEU A 11 11.28 16.98 46.11
N GLY A 12 12.00 18.04 45.73
CA GLY A 12 11.90 18.66 44.40
C GLY A 12 12.28 17.70 43.28
N LEU A 13 13.34 16.90 43.48
CA LEU A 13 13.77 15.90 42.49
C LEU A 13 12.78 14.74 42.37
N ALA A 14 12.22 14.27 43.49
CA ALA A 14 11.19 13.24 43.49
C ALA A 14 9.88 13.73 42.85
N ALA A 15 9.42 14.94 43.19
CA ALA A 15 8.20 15.52 42.65
C ALA A 15 8.36 15.86 41.15
N GLY A 16 9.47 16.48 40.77
CA GLY A 16 9.78 16.79 39.37
C GLY A 16 9.95 15.53 38.52
N GLY A 17 10.71 14.54 39.01
CA GLY A 17 10.85 13.24 38.35
C GLY A 17 9.52 12.50 38.20
N GLY A 18 8.69 12.51 39.25
CA GLY A 18 7.34 11.93 39.22
C GLY A 18 6.41 12.62 38.22
N ALA A 19 6.44 13.96 38.14
CA ALA A 19 5.65 14.73 37.18
C ALA A 19 6.08 14.45 35.74
N VAL A 20 7.38 14.42 35.46
CA VAL A 20 7.91 14.07 34.13
C VAL A 20 7.55 12.64 33.76
N PHE A 21 7.65 11.69 34.70
CA PHE A 21 7.24 10.30 34.49
C PHE A 21 5.74 10.20 34.16
N ALA A 22 4.88 10.84 34.96
CA ALA A 22 3.44 10.83 34.73
C ALA A 22 3.07 11.45 33.37
N ALA A 23 3.68 12.58 33.00
CA ALA A 23 3.47 13.20 31.71
C ALA A 23 3.93 12.31 30.55
N GLY A 24 5.09 11.66 30.69
CA GLY A 24 5.63 10.74 29.69
C GLY A 24 4.78 9.49 29.45
N TYR A 25 4.14 8.96 30.50
CA TYR A 25 3.31 7.75 30.41
C TYR A 25 1.81 8.00 30.23
N ALA A 26 1.35 9.25 30.32
CA ALA A 26 -0.07 9.59 30.22
C ALA A 26 -0.73 9.08 28.93
N SER A 27 -0.05 9.19 27.79
CA SER A 27 -0.54 8.67 26.50
C SER A 27 -0.63 7.15 26.50
N THR A 28 0.41 6.46 26.97
CA THR A 28 0.46 4.99 27.08
C THR A 28 -0.66 4.46 27.96
N VAL A 29 -0.86 5.05 29.15
CA VAL A 29 -1.95 4.66 30.07
C VAL A 29 -3.31 4.91 29.42
N ARG A 30 -3.49 6.04 28.73
CA ARG A 30 -4.73 6.33 28.00
C ARG A 30 -5.01 5.30 26.90
N HIS A 31 -4.01 4.93 26.11
CA HIS A 31 -4.15 3.92 25.06
C HIS A 31 -4.39 2.52 25.63
N ALA A 32 -3.74 2.16 26.74
CA ALA A 32 -3.98 0.90 27.43
C ALA A 32 -5.41 0.82 27.98
N ALA A 33 -5.87 1.88 28.67
CA ALA A 33 -7.24 1.94 29.20
C ALA A 33 -8.29 1.87 28.07
N ARG A 34 -8.06 2.58 26.95
CA ARG A 34 -8.90 2.47 25.74
C ARG A 34 -8.86 1.07 25.15
N GLY A 35 -7.68 0.46 25.00
CA GLY A 35 -7.53 -0.89 24.48
C GLY A 35 -8.28 -1.94 25.29
N VAL A 36 -8.22 -1.85 26.62
CA VAL A 36 -8.94 -2.78 27.52
C VAL A 36 -10.46 -2.59 27.45
N THR A 37 -10.94 -1.36 27.33
CA THR A 37 -12.38 -1.07 27.37
C THR A 37 -13.07 -1.18 26.01
N GLN A 38 -12.38 -0.81 24.93
CA GLN A 38 -12.93 -0.71 23.57
C GLN A 38 -12.43 -1.81 22.64
N GLY A 39 -11.51 -2.68 23.11
CA GLY A 39 -10.88 -3.73 22.30
C GLY A 39 -9.84 -3.23 21.29
N SER A 40 -9.69 -1.90 21.14
CA SER A 40 -8.70 -1.25 20.29
C SER A 40 -8.15 -0.01 20.99
N ALA A 41 -6.84 0.21 20.90
CA ALA A 41 -6.18 1.40 21.46
C ALA A 41 -6.34 2.66 20.57
N GLY A 42 -7.04 2.54 19.43
CA GLY A 42 -7.27 3.57 18.43
C GLY A 42 -8.34 3.15 17.43
N GLU A 43 -8.26 3.64 16.19
CA GLU A 43 -9.24 3.30 15.15
C GLU A 43 -9.19 1.80 14.84
N PRO A 44 -10.32 1.08 14.90
CA PRO A 44 -10.36 -0.33 14.57
C PRO A 44 -9.98 -0.54 13.11
N THR A 45 -9.21 -1.60 12.84
CA THR A 45 -8.91 -2.00 11.47
C THR A 45 -10.16 -2.61 10.81
N ARG A 46 -10.24 -2.52 9.47
CA ARG A 46 -11.34 -3.12 8.71
C ARG A 46 -11.41 -4.64 8.83
N SER A 47 -10.28 -5.28 9.12
CA SER A 47 -10.17 -6.72 9.33
C SER A 47 -9.15 -7.03 10.41
N ALA A 48 -9.49 -7.94 11.32
CA ALA A 48 -8.54 -8.43 12.33
C ALA A 48 -7.35 -9.19 11.71
N GLN A 49 -7.53 -9.81 10.54
CA GLN A 49 -6.49 -10.60 9.86
C GLN A 49 -5.71 -9.78 8.83
N PHE A 50 -6.40 -8.97 8.04
CA PHE A 50 -5.81 -8.24 6.92
C PHE A 50 -5.60 -6.75 7.20
N GLY A 51 -5.93 -6.31 8.42
CA GLY A 51 -5.83 -4.92 8.83
C GLY A 51 -6.65 -4.01 7.91
N ASN A 52 -5.97 -3.01 7.35
CA ASN A 52 -6.52 -2.05 6.38
C ASN A 52 -6.01 -2.31 4.95
N ALA A 53 -5.73 -3.56 4.60
CA ALA A 53 -5.37 -3.94 3.24
C ALA A 53 -6.46 -3.55 2.23
N LEU A 54 -6.06 -3.35 0.97
CA LEU A 54 -6.97 -3.12 -0.14
C LEU A 54 -7.95 -4.29 -0.26
N GLN A 55 -9.21 -3.98 -0.60
CA GLN A 55 -10.17 -5.01 -0.93
C GLN A 55 -9.71 -5.75 -2.20
N PRO A 56 -9.84 -7.09 -2.27
CA PRO A 56 -9.49 -7.84 -3.46
C PRO A 56 -10.23 -7.32 -4.70
N GLU A 57 -9.56 -7.33 -5.85
CA GLU A 57 -10.15 -7.02 -7.15
C GLU A 57 -11.19 -8.07 -7.59
N LEU A 58 -11.01 -9.30 -7.13
CA LEU A 58 -11.76 -10.49 -7.52
C LEU A 58 -11.93 -11.39 -6.29
N ARG A 59 -13.06 -12.09 -6.21
CA ARG A 59 -13.30 -13.11 -5.20
C ARG A 59 -13.80 -14.38 -5.86
N ILE A 60 -13.26 -15.52 -5.42
CA ILE A 60 -13.75 -16.84 -5.82
C ILE A 60 -14.43 -17.44 -4.59
N ASP A 61 -15.70 -17.82 -4.73
CA ASP A 61 -16.43 -18.51 -3.66
C ASP A 61 -16.07 -20.02 -3.61
N GLY A 62 -16.56 -20.71 -2.58
CA GLY A 62 -16.25 -22.15 -2.39
C GLY A 62 -16.77 -23.06 -3.51
N VAL A 63 -17.60 -22.55 -4.42
CA VAL A 63 -18.14 -23.27 -5.59
C VAL A 63 -17.40 -22.86 -6.88
N GLY A 64 -16.37 -22.01 -6.79
CA GLY A 64 -15.54 -21.58 -7.92
C GLY A 64 -16.09 -20.40 -8.73
N ARG A 65 -17.16 -19.75 -8.26
CA ARG A 65 -17.75 -18.60 -8.95
C ARG A 65 -16.88 -17.36 -8.73
N LEU A 66 -16.46 -16.76 -9.84
CA LEU A 66 -15.69 -15.52 -9.85
C LEU A 66 -16.65 -14.33 -9.72
N THR A 67 -16.45 -13.51 -8.69
CA THR A 67 -17.16 -12.24 -8.50
C THR A 67 -16.16 -11.09 -8.58
N VAL A 68 -16.45 -10.09 -9.41
CA VAL A 68 -15.62 -8.89 -9.56
C VAL A 68 -16.03 -7.86 -8.52
N ASN A 69 -15.07 -7.19 -7.90
CA ASN A 69 -15.35 -6.06 -7.03
C ASN A 69 -15.90 -4.87 -7.86
N PRO A 70 -17.13 -4.37 -7.62
CA PRO A 70 -17.73 -3.31 -8.43
C PRO A 70 -16.99 -1.97 -8.31
N GLN A 71 -16.25 -1.75 -7.23
CA GLN A 71 -15.46 -0.53 -7.02
C GLN A 71 -14.13 -0.54 -7.76
N GLN A 72 -13.70 -1.69 -8.28
CA GLN A 72 -12.43 -1.83 -8.97
C GLN A 72 -12.62 -2.44 -10.36
N ARG A 73 -11.63 -2.28 -11.21
CA ARG A 73 -11.55 -2.99 -12.49
C ARG A 73 -10.11 -3.45 -12.75
N LEU A 74 -9.99 -4.53 -13.50
CA LEU A 74 -8.71 -5.03 -13.98
C LEU A 74 -8.48 -4.61 -15.42
N ALA A 75 -7.27 -4.18 -15.74
CA ALA A 75 -6.84 -3.92 -17.11
C ALA A 75 -5.45 -4.51 -17.34
N ASN A 76 -5.23 -5.09 -18.52
CA ASN A 76 -3.90 -5.46 -18.98
C ASN A 76 -3.23 -4.26 -19.63
N GLY A 77 -1.92 -4.15 -19.46
CA GLY A 77 -1.09 -3.10 -20.07
C GLY A 77 0.37 -3.53 -20.17
N MET A 78 1.22 -2.57 -20.47
CA MET A 78 2.67 -2.73 -20.55
C MET A 78 3.36 -1.80 -19.55
N CYS A 79 4.43 -2.28 -18.93
CA CYS A 79 5.24 -1.53 -17.98
C CYS A 79 6.35 -0.78 -18.71
N PHE A 80 6.42 0.53 -18.51
CA PHE A 80 7.50 1.39 -19.04
C PHE A 80 8.52 1.81 -17.97
N GLY A 81 8.57 1.10 -16.84
CA GLY A 81 9.52 1.40 -15.76
C GLY A 81 10.97 1.04 -16.06
N CYS A 82 11.19 0.18 -17.06
CA CYS A 82 12.49 -0.12 -17.64
C CYS A 82 12.30 -0.41 -19.14
N TRP A 83 13.39 -0.76 -19.82
CA TRP A 83 13.38 -1.08 -21.25
C TRP A 83 12.90 -2.50 -21.59
N THR A 84 12.53 -3.30 -20.60
CA THR A 84 12.07 -4.69 -20.81
C THR A 84 10.62 -4.75 -21.30
N LEU A 85 9.82 -3.72 -21.03
CA LEU A 85 8.43 -3.62 -21.51
C LEU A 85 7.53 -4.81 -21.13
N CYS A 86 7.66 -5.30 -19.90
CA CYS A 86 6.86 -6.44 -19.42
C CYS A 86 5.36 -6.14 -19.42
N GLY A 87 4.53 -7.14 -19.75
CA GLY A 87 3.10 -7.07 -19.55
C GLY A 87 2.73 -6.99 -18.07
N VAL A 88 1.79 -6.12 -17.73
CA VAL A 88 1.29 -5.92 -16.38
C VAL A 88 -0.23 -5.94 -16.34
N ARG A 89 -0.76 -6.30 -15.18
CA ARG A 89 -2.17 -6.19 -14.82
C ARG A 89 -2.34 -5.07 -13.81
N LEU A 90 -3.28 -4.17 -14.07
CA LEU A 90 -3.57 -3.01 -13.25
C LEU A 90 -4.90 -3.24 -12.53
N GLY A 91 -4.89 -3.19 -11.20
CA GLY A 91 -6.10 -2.98 -10.40
C GLY A 91 -6.37 -1.49 -10.30
N ILE A 92 -7.51 -1.03 -10.80
CA ILE A 92 -7.86 0.39 -10.93
C ILE A 92 -9.12 0.66 -10.13
N ASP A 93 -9.11 1.72 -9.33
CA ASP A 93 -10.30 2.21 -8.64
C ASP A 93 -11.27 2.88 -9.63
N ASN A 94 -12.53 2.46 -9.63
CA ASN A 94 -13.52 2.96 -10.58
C ASN A 94 -13.97 4.39 -10.27
N ASN A 95 -13.84 4.86 -9.03
CA ASN A 95 -14.23 6.21 -8.64
C ASN A 95 -13.13 7.22 -8.98
N SER A 96 -11.97 7.11 -8.32
CA SER A 96 -10.82 8.00 -8.46
C SER A 96 -10.02 7.80 -9.74
N LYS A 97 -10.25 6.70 -10.47
CA LYS A 97 -9.48 6.28 -11.66
C LYS A 97 -7.99 6.03 -11.40
N ARG A 98 -7.59 5.94 -10.13
CA ARG A 98 -6.20 5.68 -9.72
C ARG A 98 -5.86 4.20 -9.82
N ILE A 99 -4.60 3.91 -10.12
CA ILE A 99 -4.06 2.55 -10.05
C ILE A 99 -3.84 2.22 -8.57
N LEU A 100 -4.46 1.14 -8.10
CA LEU A 100 -4.36 0.62 -6.73
C LEU A 100 -3.23 -0.39 -6.58
N ARG A 101 -3.05 -1.24 -7.60
CA ARG A 101 -2.05 -2.32 -7.59
C ARG A 101 -1.60 -2.67 -8.99
N ILE A 102 -0.35 -3.10 -9.11
CA ILE A 102 0.24 -3.60 -10.36
C ILE A 102 0.69 -5.04 -10.11
N GLY A 103 0.26 -5.97 -10.96
CA GLY A 103 0.68 -7.37 -10.99
C GLY A 103 1.19 -7.75 -12.38
N GLY A 104 1.63 -8.99 -12.56
CA GLY A 104 1.99 -9.49 -13.88
C GLY A 104 0.75 -9.76 -14.74
N ASN A 105 0.90 -9.60 -16.05
CA ASN A 105 -0.10 -10.04 -17.01
C ASN A 105 0.12 -11.52 -17.34
N PRO A 106 -0.82 -12.45 -17.07
CA PRO A 106 -0.59 -13.87 -17.27
C PRO A 106 -0.39 -14.26 -18.75
N TYR A 107 -0.85 -13.42 -19.67
CA TYR A 107 -0.70 -13.62 -21.11
C TYR A 107 0.70 -13.25 -21.64
N HIS A 108 1.52 -12.56 -20.85
CA HIS A 108 2.75 -11.96 -21.34
C HIS A 108 3.99 -12.75 -20.90
N PRO A 109 4.91 -13.12 -21.83
CA PRO A 109 6.03 -14.01 -21.54
C PRO A 109 7.05 -13.43 -20.55
N LEU A 110 7.13 -12.10 -20.46
CA LEU A 110 8.06 -11.41 -19.54
C LEU A 110 7.51 -11.19 -18.12
N SER A 111 6.25 -11.55 -17.85
CA SER A 111 5.68 -11.58 -16.49
C SER A 111 5.42 -12.99 -16.01
N GLN A 112 5.43 -13.98 -16.91
CA GLN A 112 5.18 -15.38 -16.61
C GLN A 112 5.97 -16.27 -17.57
N GLN A 113 6.83 -17.15 -17.03
CA GLN A 113 7.67 -18.06 -17.82
C GLN A 113 6.86 -18.99 -18.74
N GLN A 114 5.71 -19.47 -18.24
CA GLN A 114 4.75 -20.28 -19.00
C GLN A 114 3.46 -19.48 -19.15
N GLN A 115 3.45 -18.51 -20.07
CA GLN A 115 2.30 -17.64 -20.29
C GLN A 115 1.08 -18.44 -20.75
N ILE A 116 -0.11 -17.99 -20.35
CA ILE A 116 -1.35 -18.58 -20.87
C ILE A 116 -1.59 -18.13 -22.32
N PRO A 117 -2.21 -18.99 -23.17
CA PRO A 117 -2.57 -18.60 -24.53
C PRO A 117 -3.48 -17.38 -24.56
N TYR A 118 -3.30 -16.49 -25.53
CA TYR A 118 -4.14 -15.29 -25.66
C TYR A 118 -5.62 -15.61 -25.96
N VAL A 119 -5.89 -16.80 -26.49
CA VAL A 119 -7.25 -17.32 -26.72
C VAL A 119 -7.96 -17.71 -25.42
N THR A 120 -7.24 -17.83 -24.30
CA THR A 120 -7.84 -18.14 -22.99
C THR A 120 -8.78 -16.99 -22.58
N PRO A 121 -10.04 -17.25 -22.17
CA PRO A 121 -10.94 -16.21 -21.70
C PRO A 121 -10.42 -15.51 -20.44
N LEU A 122 -10.65 -14.19 -20.32
CA LEU A 122 -10.22 -13.38 -19.17
C LEU A 122 -10.65 -13.97 -17.82
N ALA A 123 -11.89 -14.44 -17.71
CA ALA A 123 -12.37 -15.05 -16.47
C ALA A 123 -11.55 -16.28 -16.06
N GLN A 124 -11.09 -17.08 -17.02
CA GLN A 124 -10.25 -18.25 -16.75
C GLN A 124 -8.83 -17.84 -16.37
N ALA A 125 -8.24 -16.87 -17.07
CA ALA A 125 -6.94 -16.29 -16.74
C ALA A 125 -6.89 -15.66 -15.33
N TRP A 126 -7.98 -15.02 -14.92
CA TRP A 126 -8.09 -14.45 -13.59
C TRP A 126 -8.25 -15.51 -12.51
N ARG A 127 -8.99 -16.58 -12.78
CA ARG A 127 -9.06 -17.73 -11.86
C ARG A 127 -7.71 -18.41 -11.68
N SER A 128 -6.90 -18.54 -12.74
CA SER A 128 -5.58 -19.17 -12.65
C SER A 128 -4.58 -18.39 -11.80
N LEU A 129 -4.86 -17.12 -11.49
CA LEU A 129 -4.03 -16.27 -10.63
C LEU A 129 -4.49 -16.26 -9.16
N ALA A 130 -5.60 -16.91 -8.84
CA ALA A 130 -6.13 -16.94 -7.49
C ALA A 130 -5.65 -18.16 -6.72
N GLY A 131 -5.69 -18.07 -5.39
CA GLY A 131 -5.22 -19.14 -4.49
C GLY A 131 -3.70 -19.24 -4.44
N GLU A 132 -3.21 -20.32 -3.82
CA GLU A 132 -1.79 -20.59 -3.64
C GLU A 132 -1.39 -21.81 -4.47
N ALA A 133 -0.82 -21.57 -5.65
CA ALA A 133 -0.31 -22.60 -6.57
C ALA A 133 1.23 -22.64 -6.63
N GLY A 134 1.91 -21.96 -5.70
CA GLY A 134 3.37 -21.82 -5.68
C GLY A 134 3.90 -20.79 -6.69
N LEU A 135 5.05 -21.08 -7.31
CA LEU A 135 5.69 -20.19 -8.28
C LEU A 135 5.07 -20.28 -9.68
N ALA A 136 4.51 -21.44 -10.02
CA ALA A 136 3.92 -21.68 -11.33
C ALA A 136 2.67 -20.80 -11.50
N GLY A 137 2.56 -20.14 -12.65
CA GLY A 137 1.37 -19.37 -13.00
C GLY A 137 1.16 -18.05 -12.23
N ARG A 138 2.04 -17.67 -11.30
CA ARG A 138 1.82 -16.51 -10.40
C ARG A 138 1.73 -15.16 -11.11
N SER A 139 2.37 -15.04 -12.27
CA SER A 139 2.50 -13.81 -13.07
C SER A 139 2.85 -12.56 -12.26
N THR A 140 4.13 -12.25 -12.11
CA THR A 140 4.59 -11.20 -11.19
C THR A 140 5.09 -9.96 -11.93
N ALA A 141 5.00 -8.82 -11.24
CA ALA A 141 5.70 -7.61 -11.62
C ALA A 141 6.96 -7.47 -10.75
N CYS A 142 8.06 -6.97 -11.32
CA CYS A 142 9.27 -6.65 -10.55
C CYS A 142 9.05 -5.43 -9.63
N ALA A 143 9.97 -5.14 -8.73
CA ALA A 143 9.86 -4.01 -7.81
C ALA A 143 9.63 -2.67 -8.54
N ARG A 144 10.35 -2.44 -9.65
CA ARG A 144 10.16 -1.26 -10.51
C ARG A 144 8.77 -1.20 -11.12
N GLY A 145 8.25 -2.34 -11.59
CA GLY A 145 6.90 -2.44 -12.14
C GLY A 145 5.83 -2.13 -11.10
N ASN A 146 5.99 -2.63 -9.87
CA ASN A 146 5.08 -2.31 -8.77
C ASN A 146 5.10 -0.82 -8.40
N ALA A 147 6.27 -0.18 -8.45
CA ALA A 147 6.44 1.23 -8.13
C ALA A 147 5.96 2.20 -9.24
N MET A 148 5.53 1.71 -10.40
CA MET A 148 5.06 2.60 -11.49
C MET A 148 3.84 3.44 -11.12
N LEU A 149 3.06 3.03 -10.12
CA LEU A 149 1.97 3.84 -9.59
C LEU A 149 2.48 5.20 -9.06
N GLU A 150 3.68 5.24 -8.49
CA GLU A 150 4.27 6.47 -7.96
C GLU A 150 4.73 7.40 -9.08
N ILE A 151 5.29 6.86 -10.16
CA ILE A 151 5.67 7.67 -11.34
C ILE A 151 4.43 8.26 -12.00
N ARG A 152 3.33 7.50 -12.08
CA ARG A 152 2.05 8.01 -12.57
C ARG A 152 1.58 9.16 -11.68
N GLU A 153 1.51 8.99 -10.37
CA GLU A 153 1.00 10.02 -9.47
C GLU A 153 2.04 11.07 -9.04
N SER A 154 3.23 11.07 -9.64
CA SER A 154 4.30 12.00 -9.29
C SER A 154 3.90 13.45 -9.57
N PRO A 155 4.14 14.39 -8.63
CA PRO A 155 3.91 15.82 -8.87
C PRO A 155 4.84 16.40 -9.93
N TYR A 156 5.92 15.69 -10.29
CA TYR A 156 6.87 16.08 -11.34
C TYR A 156 6.51 15.52 -12.72
N ARG A 157 5.36 14.84 -12.87
CA ARG A 157 4.95 14.26 -14.14
C ARG A 157 4.57 15.35 -15.14
N ILE A 158 5.20 15.33 -16.31
CA ILE A 158 4.85 16.21 -17.43
C ILE A 158 3.55 15.70 -18.05
N THR A 159 2.48 16.50 -18.00
CA THR A 159 1.14 16.14 -18.47
C THR A 159 0.71 16.87 -19.74
N GLN A 160 1.49 17.87 -20.16
CA GLN A 160 1.19 18.72 -21.32
C GLN A 160 2.48 19.10 -22.04
N PRO A 161 2.41 19.49 -23.33
CA PRO A 161 3.52 20.12 -24.01
C PRO A 161 3.96 21.39 -23.29
N MET A 162 5.28 21.62 -23.22
CA MET A 162 5.90 22.72 -22.48
C MET A 162 6.86 23.46 -23.41
N LYS A 163 6.82 24.80 -23.45
CA LYS A 163 7.66 25.60 -24.36
C LYS A 163 8.51 26.60 -23.59
N ARG A 164 9.80 26.31 -23.48
CA ARG A 164 10.79 27.15 -22.78
C ARG A 164 10.63 28.65 -23.09
N VAL A 165 10.51 29.46 -22.04
CA VAL A 165 10.44 30.94 -22.11
C VAL A 165 11.70 31.66 -21.58
N GLY A 166 12.59 30.95 -20.87
CA GLY A 166 13.84 31.48 -20.29
C GLY A 166 15.11 30.81 -20.84
N LYS A 167 16.24 30.91 -20.15
CA LYS A 167 17.47 30.16 -20.50
C LYS A 167 17.31 28.66 -20.21
N ARG A 168 18.17 27.82 -20.78
CA ARG A 168 18.16 26.36 -20.53
C ARG A 168 18.47 26.09 -19.05
N GLY A 169 17.68 25.23 -18.40
CA GLY A 169 17.86 24.85 -16.99
C GLY A 169 17.10 25.71 -15.97
N GLU A 170 16.46 26.81 -16.37
CA GLU A 170 15.75 27.70 -15.43
C GLU A 170 14.39 27.18 -14.95
N GLY A 171 13.90 26.05 -15.48
CA GLY A 171 12.59 25.48 -15.11
C GLY A 171 11.40 26.32 -15.56
N ARG A 172 11.59 27.24 -16.53
CA ARG A 172 10.54 28.13 -17.06
C ARG A 172 10.11 27.67 -18.45
N TRP A 173 8.83 27.37 -18.60
CA TRP A 173 8.23 26.76 -19.78
C TRP A 173 6.87 27.34 -20.13
#